data_AF-A0A447JAX9-F1
#
_entry.id   AF-A0A447JAX9-F1
#
_cell.length_a   1.000
_cell.length_b   1.000
_cell.length_c   1.000
_cell.angle_alpha   90.00
_cell.angle_beta   90.00
_cell.angle_gamma   90.00
#
_symmetry.space_group_name_H-M   'P 1'
#
loop_
_entity.id
_entity.type
_entity.pdbx_description
1 polymer ?
#
loop_
_entity_poly.entity_id
_entity_poly.type
_entity_poly.pdbx_seq_one_letter_code
_entity_poly.pdbx_strand_id
1 'polypeptide(L)'
;MVSRLTNQKGLDLVLEALPGLLEQGGQLALLGAGDPVLQEGFLAAAAEHPGQVGVQIGYHEAFSHRIMGGADVILVPSRFEPCGLTQLYGLKYGTLPLVRRTGGLADTVSDSSLEKSGGRYRQRFCLRRQ
;
A
#
# COMPACT_ATOMS: atom_id res chain seq x y z
N MET A 1 -4.42 -2.14 1.46
CA MET A 1 -3.14 -2.51 2.11
C MET A 1 -3.31 -3.69 3.06
N VAL A 2 -2.28 -4.53 3.18
CA VAL A 2 -2.24 -5.66 4.10
C VAL A 2 -0.91 -5.62 4.86
N SER A 3 -0.94 -5.42 6.18
CA SER A 3 0.28 -5.29 6.99
C SER A 3 0.03 -5.55 8.47
N ARG A 4 1.10 -5.86 9.22
CA ARG A 4 1.12 -5.60 10.67
C ARG A 4 1.01 -4.10 10.93
N LEU A 5 0.24 -3.72 11.94
CA LEU A 5 0.03 -2.32 12.33
C LEU A 5 1.14 -1.89 13.29
N THR A 6 2.23 -1.34 12.77
CA THR A 6 3.37 -0.86 13.58
C THR A 6 4.01 0.37 12.96
N ASN A 7 4.67 1.18 13.77
CA ASN A 7 5.47 2.33 13.30
C ASN A 7 6.61 1.92 12.36
N GLN A 8 7.18 0.71 12.52
CA GLN A 8 8.18 0.19 11.59
C GLN A 8 7.63 0.08 10.16
N LYS A 9 6.35 -0.27 10.02
CA LYS A 9 5.67 -0.38 8.73
C LYS A 9 5.20 0.97 8.18
N GLY A 10 5.38 2.06 8.94
CA GLY A 10 5.09 3.43 8.49
C GLY A 10 3.59 3.74 8.40
N LEU A 11 2.76 3.12 9.23
CA LEU A 11 1.30 3.24 9.15
C LEU A 11 0.75 4.50 9.81
N ASP A 12 1.52 5.06 10.74
CA ASP A 12 1.41 6.43 11.20
C ASP A 12 1.41 7.42 10.01
N LEU A 13 2.34 7.25 9.06
CA LEU A 13 2.42 8.11 7.86
C LEU A 13 1.19 7.96 6.94
N VAL A 14 0.58 6.77 6.90
CA VAL A 14 -0.64 6.54 6.11
C VAL A 14 -1.82 7.27 6.72
N LEU A 15 -1.97 7.24 8.06
CA LEU A 15 -3.00 8.01 8.75
C LEU A 15 -2.84 9.51 8.51
N GLU A 16 -1.61 10.03 8.62
CA GLU A 16 -1.31 11.44 8.35
C GLU A 16 -1.63 11.86 6.90
N ALA A 17 -1.35 10.99 5.92
CA ALA A 17 -1.59 11.25 4.51
C ALA A 17 -3.02 10.97 4.05
N LEU A 18 -3.83 10.28 4.86
CA LEU A 18 -5.16 9.81 4.48
C LEU A 18 -6.10 10.94 4.02
N PRO A 19 -6.18 12.11 4.70
CA PRO A 19 -7.06 13.19 4.25
C PRO A 19 -6.77 13.64 2.81
N GLY A 20 -5.48 13.79 2.46
CA GLY A 20 -5.08 14.19 1.11
C GLY A 20 -5.37 13.11 0.06
N LEU A 21 -5.26 11.83 0.43
CA LEU A 21 -5.64 10.72 -0.46
C LEU A 21 -7.14 10.75 -0.76
N LEU A 22 -7.97 10.99 0.26
CA LEU A 22 -9.44 11.06 0.11
C LEU A 22 -9.87 12.30 -0.67
N GLU A 23 -9.24 13.45 -0.44
CA GLU A 23 -9.50 14.70 -1.18
C GLU A 23 -9.25 14.54 -2.68
N GLN A 24 -8.29 13.69 -3.07
CA GLN A 24 -7.99 13.35 -4.46
C GLN A 24 -8.92 12.27 -5.05
N GLY A 25 -9.94 11.83 -4.31
CA GLY A 25 -10.90 10.81 -4.72
C GLY A 25 -10.43 9.37 -4.55
N GLY A 26 -9.33 9.15 -3.82
CA GLY A 26 -8.84 7.83 -3.48
C GLY A 26 -9.69 7.13 -2.41
N GLN A 27 -9.51 5.82 -2.28
CA GLN A 27 -10.13 5.00 -1.24
C GLN A 27 -9.07 4.15 -0.54
N LEU A 28 -9.31 3.80 0.73
CA LEU A 28 -8.42 2.96 1.51
C LEU A 28 -9.16 1.71 2.02
N ALA A 29 -8.70 0.53 1.61
CA ALA A 29 -9.03 -0.73 2.25
C ALA A 29 -7.83 -1.25 3.06
N LEU A 30 -7.98 -1.50 4.35
CA LEU A 30 -6.91 -1.96 5.24
C LEU A 30 -7.29 -3.27 5.94
N LEU A 31 -6.39 -4.25 5.88
CA LEU A 31 -6.42 -5.47 6.70
C LEU A 31 -5.13 -5.55 7.52
N GLY A 32 -5.25 -5.65 8.84
CA GLY A 32 -4.08 -5.76 9.71
C GLY A 32 -4.39 -5.80 11.20
N ALA A 33 -3.40 -6.16 11.98
CA ALA A 33 -3.44 -6.09 13.44
C ALA A 33 -2.08 -5.67 14.01
N GLY A 34 -2.07 -5.10 15.21
CA GLY A 34 -0.84 -4.68 15.89
C GLY A 34 -1.08 -3.64 16.98
N ASP A 35 -0.35 -2.54 16.89
CA ASP A 35 -0.37 -1.42 17.84
C ASP A 35 -1.80 -0.87 18.02
N PRO A 36 -2.36 -0.88 19.25
CA PRO A 36 -3.72 -0.41 19.53
C PRO A 36 -4.00 1.02 19.05
N VAL A 37 -3.03 1.94 19.18
CA VAL A 37 -3.21 3.34 18.77
C VAL A 37 -3.40 3.43 17.27
N LEU A 38 -2.64 2.66 16.49
CA LEU A 38 -2.83 2.58 15.05
C LEU A 38 -4.17 1.94 14.70
N GLN A 39 -4.59 0.88 15.39
CA GLN A 39 -5.88 0.24 15.12
C GLN A 39 -7.04 1.22 15.37
N GLU A 40 -7.02 1.92 16.50
CA GLU A 40 -8.01 2.91 16.88
C GLU A 40 -8.04 4.08 15.88
N GLY A 41 -6.87 4.57 15.46
CA GLY A 41 -6.77 5.62 14.44
C GLY A 41 -7.42 5.21 13.10
N PHE A 42 -7.15 4.00 12.62
CA PHE A 42 -7.77 3.52 11.38
C PHE A 42 -9.26 3.24 11.54
N LEU A 43 -9.70 2.69 12.67
CA LEU A 43 -11.12 2.49 12.95
C LEU A 43 -11.88 3.82 13.03
N ALA A 44 -11.29 4.84 13.66
CA ALA A 44 -11.84 6.19 13.69
C ALA A 44 -11.95 6.77 12.27
N ALA A 45 -10.90 6.66 11.45
CA ALA A 45 -10.94 7.10 10.06
C ALA A 45 -12.00 6.37 9.21
N ALA A 46 -12.23 5.08 9.46
CA ALA A 46 -13.29 4.33 8.81
C ALA A 46 -14.70 4.80 9.22
N ALA A 47 -14.87 5.20 10.48
CA ALA A 47 -16.11 5.76 10.99
C ALA A 47 -16.37 7.18 10.45
N GLU A 48 -15.31 7.98 10.27
CA GLU A 48 -15.38 9.35 9.74
C GLU A 48 -15.65 9.39 8.23
N HIS A 49 -15.16 8.39 7.49
CA HIS A 49 -15.23 8.35 6.02
C HIS A 49 -15.90 7.06 5.48
N PRO A 50 -17.17 6.80 5.84
CA PRO A 50 -17.87 5.61 5.39
C PRO A 50 -17.97 5.59 3.85
N GLY A 51 -17.71 4.41 3.27
CA GLY A 51 -17.72 4.21 1.81
C GLY A 51 -16.41 4.58 1.10
N GLN A 52 -15.48 5.27 1.77
CA GLN A 52 -14.15 5.57 1.23
C GLN A 52 -13.03 4.88 2.02
N VAL A 53 -13.23 4.65 3.32
CA VAL A 53 -12.28 3.96 4.19
C VAL A 53 -12.93 2.70 4.77
N GLY A 54 -12.33 1.54 4.49
CA GLY A 54 -12.73 0.24 5.02
C GLY A 54 -11.60 -0.41 5.79
N VAL A 55 -11.87 -0.84 7.03
CA VAL A 55 -10.85 -1.37 7.95
C VAL A 55 -11.31 -2.69 8.54
N GLN A 56 -10.47 -3.71 8.40
CA GLN A 56 -10.63 -5.02 9.04
C GLN A 56 -9.45 -5.27 9.97
N ILE A 57 -9.72 -5.27 11.28
CA ILE A 57 -8.69 -5.63 12.27
C ILE A 57 -8.56 -7.14 12.37
N GLY A 58 -7.32 -7.62 12.35
CA GLY A 58 -6.98 -9.04 12.48
C GLY A 58 -6.09 -9.57 11.35
N TYR A 59 -6.00 -10.89 11.30
CA TYR A 59 -5.32 -11.64 10.26
C TYR A 59 -6.33 -12.52 9.53
N HIS A 60 -6.41 -12.39 8.20
CA HIS A 60 -7.29 -13.22 7.38
C HIS A 60 -6.67 -13.46 6.00
N GLU A 61 -6.09 -14.64 5.80
CA GLU A 61 -5.34 -14.98 4.58
C GLU A 61 -6.21 -14.94 3.31
N ALA A 62 -7.35 -15.63 3.28
CA ALA A 62 -8.20 -15.59 2.08
C ALA A 62 -8.72 -14.17 1.76
N PHE A 63 -8.87 -13.30 2.75
CA PHE A 63 -9.25 -11.90 2.53
C PHE A 63 -8.06 -11.05 2.06
N SER A 64 -6.84 -11.32 2.53
CA SER A 64 -5.64 -10.62 2.05
C SER A 64 -5.44 -10.84 0.56
N HIS A 65 -5.64 -12.06 0.05
CA HIS A 65 -5.58 -12.35 -1.38
C HIS A 65 -6.65 -11.61 -2.20
N ARG A 66 -7.87 -11.45 -1.64
CA ARG A 66 -8.92 -10.64 -2.28
C ARG A 66 -8.55 -9.16 -2.34
N ILE A 67 -7.98 -8.62 -1.28
CA ILE A 67 -7.45 -7.24 -1.29
C ILE A 67 -6.32 -7.11 -2.32
N MET A 68 -5.39 -8.06 -2.37
CA MET A 68 -4.29 -8.03 -3.33
C MET A 68 -4.79 -8.06 -4.77
N GLY A 69 -5.79 -8.88 -5.11
CA GLY A 69 -6.31 -8.99 -6.47
C GLY A 69 -7.39 -7.97 -6.85
N GLY A 70 -7.92 -7.20 -5.91
CA GLY A 70 -8.98 -6.23 -6.14
C GLY A 70 -8.56 -4.77 -5.99
N ALA A 71 -7.39 -4.49 -5.41
CA ALA A 71 -6.87 -3.13 -5.27
C ALA A 71 -6.06 -2.70 -6.50
N ASP A 72 -6.05 -1.39 -6.80
CA ASP A 72 -5.18 -0.83 -7.84
C ASP A 72 -3.73 -0.64 -7.35
N VAL A 73 -3.59 -0.26 -6.07
CA VAL A 73 -2.30 0.06 -5.43
C VAL A 73 -2.17 -0.65 -4.09
N ILE A 74 -0.97 -1.16 -3.80
CA ILE A 74 -0.61 -1.69 -2.49
C ILE A 74 0.41 -0.78 -1.79
N LEU A 75 0.02 -0.20 -0.66
CA LEU A 75 0.90 0.64 0.16
C LEU A 75 1.85 -0.22 0.99
N VAL A 76 3.16 0.05 0.88
CA VAL A 76 4.22 -0.53 1.73
C VAL A 76 5.18 0.59 2.19
N PRO A 77 4.75 1.50 3.09
CA PRO A 77 5.50 2.70 3.46
C PRO A 77 6.56 2.45 4.55
N SER A 78 7.13 1.24 4.58
CA SER A 78 8.01 0.77 5.66
C SER A 78 9.18 1.71 5.92
N ARG A 79 9.43 2.02 7.20
CA ARG A 79 10.65 2.70 7.65
C ARG A 79 11.88 1.81 7.47
N PHE A 80 11.71 0.49 7.62
CA PHE A 80 12.72 -0.53 7.35
C PHE A 80 12.07 -1.84 6.90
N GLU A 81 12.61 -2.45 5.83
CA GLU A 81 12.11 -3.69 5.24
C GLU A 81 13.25 -4.54 4.68
N PRO A 82 13.67 -5.63 5.35
CA PRO A 82 14.85 -6.40 4.91
C PRO A 82 14.60 -7.16 3.61
N CYS A 83 13.44 -7.83 3.49
CA CYS A 83 13.09 -8.62 2.31
C CYS A 83 11.85 -8.08 1.59
N GLY A 84 10.76 -7.85 2.35
CA GLY A 84 9.45 -7.44 1.83
C GLY A 84 8.81 -8.51 0.95
N LEU A 85 7.68 -9.10 1.37
CA LEU A 85 6.91 -10.02 0.51
C LEU A 85 5.67 -9.34 -0.07
N THR A 86 5.09 -8.38 0.65
CA THR A 86 3.86 -7.68 0.28
C THR A 86 3.96 -7.01 -1.08
N GLN A 87 5.08 -6.36 -1.40
CA GLN A 87 5.30 -5.72 -2.70
C GLN A 87 5.44 -6.75 -3.82
N LEU A 88 6.06 -7.91 -3.56
CA LEU A 88 6.16 -8.99 -4.55
C LEU A 88 4.78 -9.58 -4.87
N TYR A 89 3.90 -9.71 -3.87
CA TYR A 89 2.51 -10.05 -4.11
C TYR A 89 1.80 -8.98 -4.95
N GLY A 90 1.97 -7.70 -4.63
CA GLY A 90 1.44 -6.61 -5.47
C GLY A 90 1.82 -6.78 -6.95
N LEU A 91 3.13 -6.91 -7.21
CA LEU A 91 3.66 -7.13 -8.56
C LEU A 91 3.09 -8.40 -9.22
N LYS A 92 2.94 -9.49 -8.47
CA LYS A 92 2.37 -10.75 -8.98
C LYS A 92 0.89 -10.64 -9.32
N TYR A 93 0.13 -9.85 -8.57
CA TYR A 93 -1.31 -9.64 -8.74
C TYR A 93 -1.64 -8.52 -9.74
N GLY A 94 -0.65 -7.73 -10.17
CA GLY A 94 -0.87 -6.56 -11.03
C GLY A 94 -1.26 -5.30 -10.25
N THR A 95 -1.11 -5.32 -8.94
CA THR A 95 -1.46 -4.24 -7.99
C THR A 95 -0.21 -3.43 -7.69
N LEU A 96 -0.19 -2.19 -8.16
CA LEU A 96 1.04 -1.39 -8.21
C LEU A 96 1.55 -1.10 -6.79
N PRO A 97 2.78 -1.49 -6.42
CA PRO A 97 3.28 -1.22 -5.09
C PRO A 97 3.79 0.22 -4.99
N LEU A 98 3.20 0.99 -4.08
CA LEU A 98 3.72 2.29 -3.65
C LEU A 98 4.52 2.08 -2.37
N VAL A 99 5.84 2.23 -2.48
CA VAL A 99 6.79 1.81 -1.43
C VAL A 99 7.72 2.94 -1.03
N ARG A 100 8.22 2.89 0.20
CA ARG A 100 9.41 3.67 0.56
C ARG A 100 10.66 2.96 0.02
N ARG A 101 11.60 3.72 -0.54
CA ARG A 101 12.87 3.19 -1.07
C ARG A 101 13.82 2.76 0.08
N THR A 102 13.61 1.55 0.61
CA THR A 102 14.42 0.96 1.68
C THR A 102 14.55 -0.56 1.53
N GLY A 103 15.72 -1.11 1.87
CA GLY A 103 16.01 -2.55 1.88
C GLY A 103 15.46 -3.28 0.64
N GLY A 104 14.85 -4.45 0.85
CA GLY A 104 14.33 -5.28 -0.26
C GLY A 104 13.26 -4.60 -1.13
N LEU A 105 12.59 -3.54 -0.66
CA LEU A 105 11.66 -2.75 -1.48
C LEU A 105 12.41 -1.98 -2.57
N ALA A 106 13.57 -1.40 -2.25
CA ALA A 106 14.40 -0.67 -3.20
C ALA A 106 15.00 -1.56 -4.28
N ASP A 107 15.22 -2.84 -3.96
CA ASP A 107 15.79 -3.82 -4.90
C ASP A 107 14.73 -4.40 -5.86
N THR A 108 13.45 -4.34 -5.48
CA THR A 108 12.37 -5.07 -6.16
C THR A 108 11.36 -4.17 -6.88
N VAL A 109 11.26 -2.89 -6.51
CA VAL A 109 10.33 -1.93 -7.12
C VAL A 109 11.11 -0.86 -7.89
N SER A 110 10.78 -0.67 -9.16
CA SER A 110 11.28 0.45 -9.96
C SER A 110 10.25 1.56 -10.00
N ASP A 111 10.71 2.79 -9.80
CA ASP A 111 9.87 3.98 -9.87
C ASP A 111 9.28 4.18 -11.27
N SER A 112 8.08 4.76 -11.33
CA SER A 112 7.43 5.04 -12.61
C SER A 112 8.06 6.29 -13.23
N SER A 113 8.89 6.10 -14.27
CA SER A 113 9.37 7.20 -15.09
C SER A 113 8.43 7.44 -16.27
N LEU A 114 8.22 8.72 -16.57
CA LEU A 114 7.57 9.16 -17.80
C LEU A 114 8.59 9.14 -18.94
N GLU A 115 8.64 8.04 -19.70
CA GLU A 115 9.43 8.02 -20.92
C GLU A 115 8.63 8.55 -22.11
N LYS A 116 9.27 9.45 -22.86
CA LYS A 116 8.71 10.06 -24.07
C LYS A 116 9.26 9.30 -25.27
N SER A 117 8.45 8.41 -25.86
CA SER A 117 8.81 7.67 -27.07
C SER A 117 7.79 7.96 -28.16
N GLY A 118 8.22 8.59 -29.25
CA GLY A 118 7.38 8.89 -30.42
C GLY A 118 6.25 9.90 -30.15
N GLY A 119 6.45 10.87 -29.25
CA GLY A 119 5.46 11.92 -28.96
C GLY A 119 4.33 11.51 -28.00
N ARG A 120 4.32 10.27 -27.50
CA ARG A 120 3.41 9.79 -26.44
C ARG A 120 4.17 9.52 -25.15
N TYR A 121 3.60 9.95 -24.03
CA TYR A 121 4.04 9.54 -22.69
C TYR A 121 3.61 8.09 -22.47
N ARG A 122 4.55 7.20 -22.15
CA ARG A 122 4.25 5.86 -21.63
C ARG A 122 4.75 5.80 -20.19
N GLN A 123 3.86 5.46 -19.25
CA GLN A 123 4.30 5.08 -17.91
C GLN A 123 4.99 3.72 -18.03
N ARG A 124 6.31 3.70 -17.81
CA ARG A 124 7.08 2.45 -17.83
C ARG A 124 7.20 1.96 -16.39
N PHE A 125 6.25 1.14 -15.93
CA PHE A 125 6.45 0.34 -14.73
C PHE A 125 7.45 -0.77 -15.08
N CYS A 126 8.73 -0.53 -14.80
CA CYS A 126 9.75 -1.56 -14.99
C CYS A 126 9.67 -2.56 -13.85
N LEU A 127 8.73 -3.51 -13.96
CA LEU A 127 8.82 -4.79 -13.27
C LEU A 127 10.16 -5.41 -13.65
N ARG A 128 11.19 -5.29 -12.80
CA ARG A 128 12.41 -6.09 -12.96
C ARG A 128 11.98 -7.54 -12.80
N ARG A 129 11.74 -8.22 -13.92
CA ARG A 129 11.73 -9.68 -13.92
C ARG A 129 13.13 -10.10 -13.48
N GLN A 130 13.21 -10.71 -12.31
CA GLN A 130 14.37 -11.52 -11.95
C GLN A 130 14.53 -12.64 -12.96
#